data_AF-A0AAN6L237-F1
#
_entry.id   AF-A0AAN6L237-F1
#
_cell.length_a   1.000
_cell.length_b   1.000
_cell.length_c   1.000
_cell.angle_alpha   90.00
_cell.angle_beta   90.00
_cell.angle_gamma   90.00
#
_symmetry.space_group_name_H-M   'P 1'
#
loop_
_entity.id
_entity.type
_entity.pdbx_description
1 polymer ?
#
loop_
_entity_poly.entity_id
_entity_poly.type
_entity_poly.pdbx_seq_one_letter_code
_entity_poly.pdbx_strand_id
1 'polypeptide(L)'
;MSLTVEKLNDDTTFLFSFAPSFAPKSTKRKLPGAFTILLDPWLGGETSIVHPVFQLASHTSECVIKSLAELKDHPDVIIISQEKPDHCHRETLCSLPKTTRTRILATPAAAKTIRSWKHFHPETLHVMAPYYPDKPGVVTRIRLEPYTSSSSAGEITIANIVTKYDMTRLHNAIGITYRPPGSLLSAVGGETVNLLELSRPATSPSTLHKARSAAKLSTNTSASPNRQRAFSAPRPNFLDPLGRSPSPTPEPHTPSPTNHRIPCNPSLLARRHKEQSLSVLYTPHGLSLPALQPYLTHHLHRIGALPLTALFHCLNSEENPLFLGGLVARGAPGGVEVAAGVGARYWVGAHDEAKALSGVATRWIRSRRYSAEEVRGMLWERESVGGVKRREGTEVRLLGVGERMRIDG
;
A
#
# COMPACT_ATOMS: atom_id res chain seq x y z
N MET A 1 -7.11 -9.89 3.79
CA MET A 1 -7.05 -9.32 2.42
C MET A 1 -5.98 -10.06 1.63
N SER A 2 -5.81 -9.78 0.34
CA SER A 2 -4.86 -10.52 -0.49
C SER A 2 -4.28 -9.74 -1.65
N LEU A 3 -3.09 -10.13 -2.09
CA LEU A 3 -2.45 -9.78 -3.34
C LEU A 3 -2.40 -11.02 -4.23
N THR A 4 -2.95 -10.95 -5.44
CA THR A 4 -2.72 -11.95 -6.48
C THR A 4 -1.77 -11.36 -7.52
N VAL A 5 -0.75 -12.12 -7.87
CA VAL A 5 0.30 -11.77 -8.82
C VAL A 5 0.16 -12.67 -10.02
N GLU A 6 0.07 -12.10 -11.21
CA GLU A 6 0.12 -12.82 -12.49
C GLU A 6 1.31 -12.30 -13.29
N LYS A 7 2.17 -13.21 -13.74
CA LYS A 7 3.34 -12.88 -14.57
C LYS A 7 2.93 -12.98 -16.05
N LEU A 8 2.96 -11.87 -16.78
CA LEU A 8 2.44 -11.79 -18.16
C LEU A 8 3.52 -11.97 -19.24
N ASN A 9 4.78 -11.75 -18.91
CA ASN A 9 5.95 -12.04 -19.75
C ASN A 9 7.10 -12.53 -18.87
N ASP A 10 8.22 -12.95 -19.47
CA ASP A 10 9.34 -13.46 -18.66
C ASP A 10 10.16 -12.38 -17.96
N ASP A 11 9.96 -11.11 -18.32
CA ASP A 11 10.72 -9.96 -17.86
C ASP A 11 10.10 -9.29 -16.63
N THR A 12 9.33 -8.22 -16.84
CA THR A 12 8.90 -7.30 -15.79
C THR A 12 7.41 -6.97 -15.80
N THR A 13 6.64 -7.58 -16.69
CA THR A 13 5.20 -7.32 -16.77
C THR A 13 4.43 -8.19 -15.79
N PHE A 14 3.98 -7.56 -14.71
CA PHE A 14 3.14 -8.19 -13.70
C PHE A 14 1.78 -7.51 -13.58
N LEU A 15 0.72 -8.30 -13.45
CA LEU A 15 -0.59 -7.83 -13.03
C LEU A 15 -0.80 -8.14 -11.55
N PHE A 16 -0.91 -7.09 -10.75
CA PHE A 16 -1.25 -7.17 -9.33
C PHE A 16 -2.74 -6.95 -9.14
N SER A 17 -3.40 -7.87 -8.46
CA SER A 17 -4.81 -7.79 -8.09
C SER A 17 -4.96 -7.82 -6.58
N PHE A 18 -5.30 -6.69 -5.99
CA PHE A 18 -5.59 -6.54 -4.58
C PHE A 18 -7.07 -6.79 -4.31
N ALA A 19 -7.37 -7.52 -3.24
CA ALA A 19 -8.73 -7.79 -2.84
C ALA A 19 -8.91 -7.74 -1.31
N PRO A 20 -10.07 -7.26 -0.82
CA PRO A 20 -10.37 -7.23 0.61
C PRO A 20 -10.51 -8.65 1.17
N SER A 21 -10.45 -8.80 2.50
CA SER A 21 -10.52 -10.12 3.18
C SER A 21 -11.78 -10.92 2.91
N PHE A 22 -12.92 -10.25 2.76
CA PHE A 22 -14.19 -10.92 2.46
C PHE A 22 -14.32 -11.33 0.99
N ALA A 23 -13.41 -10.89 0.11
CA ALA A 23 -13.48 -11.24 -1.31
C ALA A 23 -13.32 -12.77 -1.47
N PRO A 24 -14.26 -13.45 -2.16
CA PRO A 24 -14.11 -14.86 -2.47
C PRO A 24 -12.83 -15.12 -3.28
N LYS A 25 -12.19 -16.26 -3.04
CA LYS A 25 -10.95 -16.66 -3.73
C LYS A 25 -11.09 -16.75 -5.25
N SER A 26 -12.31 -17.02 -5.73
CA SER A 26 -12.66 -17.03 -7.14
C SER A 26 -13.87 -16.14 -7.36
N THR A 27 -13.66 -14.99 -7.99
CA THR A 27 -14.75 -14.06 -8.35
C THR A 27 -14.51 -13.59 -9.78
N LYS A 28 -15.57 -13.63 -10.61
CA LYS A 28 -15.53 -13.16 -12.01
C LYS A 28 -15.74 -11.65 -12.16
N ARG A 29 -15.98 -10.94 -11.05
CA ARG A 29 -16.31 -9.51 -11.02
C ARG A 29 -15.40 -8.79 -10.04
N LYS A 30 -15.05 -7.54 -10.38
CA LYS A 30 -14.33 -6.64 -9.50
C LYS A 30 -15.22 -6.23 -8.32
N LEU A 31 -14.77 -6.54 -7.11
CA LEU A 31 -15.49 -6.20 -5.88
C LEU A 31 -15.17 -4.79 -5.42
N PRO A 32 -16.07 -4.12 -4.68
CA PRO A 32 -15.74 -2.88 -3.98
C PRO A 32 -14.47 -3.05 -3.15
N GLY A 33 -13.58 -2.05 -3.21
CA GLY A 33 -12.29 -2.09 -2.52
C GLY A 33 -11.22 -2.99 -3.18
N ALA A 34 -11.54 -3.74 -4.24
CA ALA A 34 -10.52 -4.39 -5.06
C ALA A 34 -9.81 -3.39 -5.97
N PHE A 35 -8.54 -3.63 -6.27
CA PHE A 35 -7.71 -2.72 -7.07
C PHE A 35 -6.71 -3.48 -7.93
N THR A 36 -6.51 -3.08 -9.18
CA THR A 36 -5.61 -3.73 -10.13
C THR A 36 -4.53 -2.79 -10.64
N ILE A 37 -3.28 -3.25 -10.60
CA ILE A 37 -2.09 -2.52 -11.06
C ILE A 37 -1.37 -3.37 -12.10
N LEU A 38 -1.13 -2.81 -13.28
CA LEU A 38 -0.26 -3.41 -14.29
C LEU A 38 1.11 -2.72 -14.26
N LEU A 39 2.19 -3.48 -14.07
CA LEU A 39 3.55 -2.96 -14.04
C LEU A 39 4.24 -3.17 -15.38
N ASP A 40 5.00 -2.15 -15.82
CA ASP A 40 5.97 -2.20 -16.92
C ASP A 40 5.53 -3.10 -18.10
N PRO A 41 4.41 -2.77 -18.78
CA PRO A 41 3.86 -3.64 -19.81
C PRO A 41 4.69 -3.60 -21.09
N TRP A 42 5.34 -4.72 -21.39
CA TRP A 42 5.97 -5.04 -22.67
C TRP A 42 5.41 -6.37 -23.16
N LEU A 43 4.47 -6.30 -24.11
CA LEU A 43 3.61 -7.43 -24.52
C LEU A 43 3.92 -7.95 -25.94
N GLY A 44 5.03 -7.52 -26.53
CA GLY A 44 5.42 -7.87 -27.89
C GLY A 44 6.39 -6.86 -28.49
N GLY A 45 6.87 -7.16 -29.69
CA GLY A 45 7.85 -6.33 -30.41
C GLY A 45 9.28 -6.50 -29.88
N GLU A 46 10.25 -6.05 -30.68
CA GLU A 46 11.65 -5.96 -30.28
C GLU A 46 11.92 -4.59 -29.63
N THR A 47 12.84 -4.54 -28.66
CA THR A 47 13.25 -3.30 -28.03
C THR A 47 14.77 -3.11 -28.13
N SER A 48 15.20 -1.88 -28.38
CA SER A 48 16.63 -1.54 -28.36
C SER A 48 17.03 -0.98 -27.00
N ILE A 49 17.91 -1.65 -26.26
CA ILE A 49 18.34 -1.22 -24.93
C ILE A 49 19.50 -0.21 -25.07
N VAL A 50 19.15 1.08 -24.94
CA VAL A 50 19.95 2.21 -24.39
C VAL A 50 21.02 2.94 -25.27
N HIS A 51 21.56 2.45 -26.40
CA HIS A 51 22.32 3.33 -27.35
C HIS A 51 22.40 2.77 -28.81
N PRO A 52 22.44 3.59 -29.90
CA PRO A 52 22.23 3.19 -31.32
C PRO A 52 23.20 2.18 -31.97
N VAL A 53 24.14 1.62 -31.22
CA VAL A 53 25.13 0.67 -31.72
C VAL A 53 24.88 -0.68 -31.02
N PHE A 54 23.80 -1.34 -31.47
CA PHE A 54 23.55 -2.78 -31.42
C PHE A 54 23.35 -3.43 -30.03
N GLN A 55 22.20 -3.20 -29.39
CA GLN A 55 21.58 -4.21 -28.51
C GLN A 55 20.09 -4.26 -28.81
N LEU A 56 19.69 -5.18 -29.68
CA LEU A 56 18.30 -5.62 -29.81
C LEU A 56 18.03 -6.63 -28.71
N ALA A 57 16.91 -6.47 -28.03
CA ALA A 57 16.35 -7.40 -27.08
C ALA A 57 14.94 -7.76 -27.55
N SER A 58 14.69 -9.04 -27.73
CA SER A 58 13.36 -9.58 -27.94
C SER A 58 13.06 -10.61 -26.84
N HIS A 59 11.78 -10.80 -26.55
CA HIS A 59 11.36 -11.86 -25.65
C HIS A 59 11.78 -13.22 -26.23
N THR A 60 12.29 -14.10 -25.37
CA THR A 60 12.56 -15.49 -25.76
C THR A 60 11.33 -16.38 -25.62
N SER A 61 10.35 -15.93 -24.84
CA SER A 61 9.06 -16.60 -24.63
C SER A 61 7.88 -15.74 -25.12
N GLU A 62 6.79 -16.38 -25.56
CA GLU A 62 5.57 -15.67 -25.92
C GLU A 62 4.89 -15.10 -24.66
N CYS A 63 4.44 -13.84 -24.72
CA CYS A 63 3.64 -13.23 -23.66
C CYS A 63 2.27 -13.90 -23.52
N VAL A 64 1.69 -13.90 -22.32
CA VAL A 64 0.34 -14.45 -22.07
C VAL A 64 -0.72 -13.76 -22.93
N ILE A 65 -0.53 -12.46 -23.16
CA ILE A 65 -1.38 -11.59 -23.95
C ILE A 65 -0.52 -10.81 -24.93
N LYS A 66 -1.06 -10.49 -26.11
CA LYS A 66 -0.34 -9.73 -27.16
C LYS A 66 -0.65 -8.24 -27.11
N SER A 67 -1.77 -7.89 -26.48
CA SER A 67 -2.23 -6.50 -26.40
C SER A 67 -2.97 -6.24 -25.09
N LEU A 68 -3.03 -4.96 -24.69
CA LEU A 68 -3.79 -4.54 -23.50
C LEU A 68 -5.31 -4.72 -23.66
N ALA A 69 -5.79 -4.95 -24.88
CA ALA A 69 -7.19 -5.25 -25.18
C ALA A 69 -7.60 -6.68 -24.80
N GLU A 70 -6.65 -7.60 -24.68
CA GLU A 70 -6.91 -9.00 -24.29
C GLU A 70 -7.05 -9.19 -22.76
N LEU A 71 -6.72 -8.16 -21.97
CA LEU A 71 -6.98 -8.18 -20.54
C LEU A 71 -8.49 -8.24 -20.29
N LYS A 72 -8.92 -9.23 -19.50
CA LYS A 72 -10.33 -9.43 -19.15
C LYS A 72 -10.98 -8.17 -18.58
N ASP A 73 -10.24 -7.47 -17.74
CA ASP A 73 -10.62 -6.20 -17.15
C ASP A 73 -9.48 -5.20 -17.34
N HIS A 74 -9.81 -3.94 -17.66
CA HIS A 74 -8.80 -2.90 -17.68
C HIS A 74 -8.22 -2.68 -16.28
N PRO A 75 -6.88 -2.54 -16.15
CA PRO A 75 -6.27 -2.23 -14.86
C PRO A 75 -6.73 -0.84 -14.39
N ASP A 76 -6.82 -0.62 -13.07
CA ASP A 76 -7.12 0.72 -12.56
C ASP A 76 -5.98 1.69 -12.87
N VAL A 77 -4.75 1.18 -12.77
CA VAL A 77 -3.52 1.92 -12.97
C VAL A 77 -2.49 1.07 -13.71
N ILE A 78 -1.78 1.70 -14.63
CA ILE A 78 -0.53 1.19 -15.19
C ILE A 78 0.62 1.97 -14.53
N ILE A 79 1.63 1.27 -14.02
CA ILE A 79 2.84 1.86 -13.47
C ILE A 79 4.01 1.62 -14.42
N ILE A 80 4.73 2.69 -14.76
CA ILE A 80 5.97 2.65 -15.53
C ILE A 80 7.13 3.07 -14.64
N SER A 81 7.95 2.10 -14.26
CA SER A 81 9.03 2.26 -13.31
C SER A 81 10.24 3.00 -13.91
N GLN A 82 10.53 2.82 -15.19
CA GLN A 82 11.70 3.43 -15.83
C GLN A 82 11.48 3.71 -17.32
N GLU A 83 12.32 4.58 -17.90
CA GLU A 83 12.19 5.02 -19.31
C GLU A 83 12.71 4.00 -20.34
N LYS A 84 13.25 2.87 -19.88
CA LYS A 84 13.90 1.90 -20.76
C LYS A 84 12.84 1.19 -21.60
N PRO A 85 13.08 0.93 -22.88
CA PRO A 85 12.05 0.40 -23.77
C PRO A 85 11.43 -0.95 -23.35
N ASP A 86 12.18 -1.79 -22.64
CA ASP A 86 11.72 -3.05 -22.05
C ASP A 86 10.79 -2.87 -20.83
N HIS A 87 10.60 -1.63 -20.36
CA HIS A 87 9.66 -1.27 -19.30
C HIS A 87 8.61 -0.22 -19.75
N CYS A 88 9.04 0.75 -20.56
CA CYS A 88 8.24 1.85 -21.11
C CYS A 88 7.99 1.61 -22.60
N HIS A 89 7.33 0.51 -22.91
CA HIS A 89 7.15 0.07 -24.29
C HIS A 89 6.08 0.89 -25.03
N ARG A 90 6.49 1.58 -26.12
CA ARG A 90 5.61 2.50 -26.85
C ARG A 90 4.45 1.78 -27.52
N GLU A 91 4.70 0.67 -28.22
CA GLU A 91 3.65 0.00 -28.99
C GLU A 91 2.59 -0.59 -28.05
N THR A 92 3.02 -1.21 -26.95
CA THR A 92 2.11 -1.74 -25.94
C THR A 92 1.28 -0.64 -25.32
N LEU A 93 1.87 0.47 -24.87
CA LEU A 93 1.10 1.56 -24.26
C LEU A 93 0.19 2.27 -25.27
N CYS A 94 0.68 2.59 -26.46
CA CYS A 94 -0.11 3.26 -27.50
C CYS A 94 -1.19 2.38 -28.14
N SER A 95 -1.24 1.08 -27.82
CA SER A 95 -2.41 0.23 -28.13
C SER A 95 -3.67 0.68 -27.38
N LEU A 96 -3.52 1.39 -26.24
CA LEU A 96 -4.66 1.99 -25.55
C LEU A 96 -5.23 3.17 -26.35
N PRO A 97 -6.56 3.35 -26.35
CA PRO A 97 -7.18 4.55 -26.90
C PRO A 97 -6.67 5.83 -26.23
N LYS A 98 -6.59 6.92 -26.97
CA LYS A 98 -6.18 8.24 -26.44
C LYS A 98 -7.04 8.71 -25.26
N THR A 99 -8.32 8.34 -25.30
CA THR A 99 -9.35 8.64 -24.28
C THR A 99 -9.48 7.56 -23.21
N THR A 100 -8.45 6.71 -23.05
CA THR A 100 -8.45 5.66 -22.02
C THR A 100 -8.68 6.26 -20.62
N ARG A 101 -9.51 5.56 -19.84
CA ARG A 101 -9.76 5.89 -18.43
C ARG A 101 -8.68 5.34 -17.49
N THR A 102 -7.84 4.44 -17.99
CA THR A 102 -6.74 3.85 -17.23
C THR A 102 -5.70 4.92 -16.97
N ARG A 103 -5.37 5.18 -15.71
CA ARG A 103 -4.33 6.15 -15.36
C ARG A 103 -2.95 5.52 -15.52
N ILE A 104 -2.01 6.27 -16.06
CA ILE A 104 -0.61 5.88 -16.19
C ILE A 104 0.19 6.67 -15.16
N LEU A 105 0.82 5.96 -14.23
CA LEU A 105 1.74 6.52 -13.24
C LEU A 105 3.16 6.21 -13.67
N ALA A 106 3.97 7.23 -13.96
CA ALA A 106 5.30 7.03 -14.49
C ALA A 106 6.36 7.81 -13.70
N THR A 107 7.57 7.26 -13.61
CA THR A 107 8.71 8.02 -13.10
C THR A 107 9.03 9.21 -14.00
N PRO A 108 9.74 10.26 -13.51
CA PRO A 108 9.87 11.52 -14.25
C PRO A 108 10.46 11.35 -15.66
N ALA A 109 11.43 10.44 -15.80
CA ALA A 109 12.09 10.14 -17.05
C ALA A 109 11.14 9.41 -18.02
N ALA A 110 10.45 8.35 -17.55
CA ALA A 110 9.46 7.63 -18.33
C ALA A 110 8.28 8.53 -18.75
N ALA A 111 7.79 9.38 -17.86
CA ALA A 111 6.73 10.34 -18.16
C ALA A 111 7.13 11.32 -19.27
N LYS A 112 8.39 11.77 -19.29
CA LYS A 112 8.92 12.63 -20.35
C LYS A 112 8.89 11.90 -21.70
N THR A 113 9.31 10.63 -21.73
CA THR A 113 9.25 9.77 -22.91
C THR A 113 7.81 9.59 -23.40
N ILE A 114 6.89 9.22 -22.50
CA ILE A 114 5.46 9.02 -22.85
C ILE A 114 4.83 10.30 -23.42
N ARG A 115 5.12 11.46 -22.84
CA ARG A 115 4.64 12.77 -23.36
C ARG A 115 5.14 13.05 -24.76
N SER A 116 6.39 12.68 -25.07
CA SER A 116 6.97 12.89 -26.40
C SER A 116 6.21 12.16 -27.50
N TRP A 117 5.49 11.07 -27.18
CA TRP A 117 4.71 10.30 -28.14
C TRP A 117 3.45 11.02 -28.60
N LYS A 118 3.01 12.07 -27.89
CA LYS A 118 1.81 12.88 -28.21
C LYS A 118 0.55 12.04 -28.43
N HIS A 119 0.43 10.93 -27.69
CA HIS A 119 -0.68 9.99 -27.83
C HIS A 119 -1.79 10.21 -26.79
N PHE A 120 -1.41 10.33 -25.51
CA PHE A 120 -2.36 10.42 -24.40
C PHE A 120 -2.75 11.86 -24.06
N HIS A 121 -3.95 12.03 -23.49
CA HIS A 121 -4.34 13.30 -22.87
C HIS A 121 -3.48 13.58 -21.63
N PRO A 122 -3.22 14.86 -21.29
CA PRO A 122 -2.40 15.22 -20.12
C PRO A 122 -2.91 14.62 -18.80
N GLU A 123 -4.22 14.44 -18.66
CA GLU A 123 -4.86 13.89 -17.44
C GLU A 123 -4.65 12.38 -17.28
N THR A 124 -4.33 11.67 -18.36
CA THR A 124 -4.07 10.22 -18.32
C THR A 124 -2.75 9.91 -17.62
N LEU A 125 -1.77 10.82 -17.67
CA LEU A 125 -0.41 10.59 -17.20
C LEU A 125 -0.09 11.37 -15.92
N HIS A 126 0.10 10.65 -14.82
CA HIS A 126 0.55 11.18 -13.54
C HIS A 126 2.05 10.92 -13.35
N VAL A 127 2.79 11.95 -12.91
CA VAL A 127 4.23 11.83 -12.66
C VAL A 127 4.48 11.49 -11.19
N MET A 128 5.19 10.39 -10.95
CA MET A 128 5.62 9.98 -9.62
C MET A 128 6.91 10.70 -9.23
N ALA A 129 6.78 11.78 -8.45
CA ALA A 129 7.94 12.48 -7.90
C ALA A 129 8.81 11.53 -7.05
N PRO A 130 10.14 11.70 -7.05
CA PRO A 130 11.00 10.87 -6.21
C PRO A 130 10.70 11.07 -4.71
N TYR A 131 10.75 9.97 -3.97
CA TYR A 131 10.45 9.92 -2.55
C TYR A 131 11.55 10.59 -1.71
N TYR A 132 11.14 11.60 -0.94
CA TYR A 132 11.96 12.24 0.09
C TYR A 132 11.07 12.45 1.33
N PRO A 133 11.42 11.93 2.52
CA PRO A 133 10.55 11.98 3.70
C PRO A 133 10.01 13.37 4.04
N ASP A 134 10.82 14.40 3.81
CA ASP A 134 10.52 15.79 4.21
C ASP A 134 9.70 16.56 3.17
N LYS A 135 9.41 15.96 2.02
CA LYS A 135 8.69 16.64 0.93
C LYS A 135 7.23 16.19 0.84
N PRO A 136 6.25 17.11 0.83
CA PRO A 136 4.86 16.75 0.59
C PRO A 136 4.67 16.24 -0.84
N GLY A 137 3.63 15.43 -1.06
CA GLY A 137 3.23 14.98 -2.41
C GLY A 137 4.13 13.94 -3.07
N VAL A 138 5.15 13.42 -2.37
CA VAL A 138 6.07 12.40 -2.91
C VAL A 138 5.53 10.97 -2.87
N VAL A 139 4.37 10.76 -2.23
CA VAL A 139 3.62 9.51 -2.24
C VAL A 139 2.30 9.78 -2.93
N THR A 140 2.04 9.09 -4.03
CA THR A 140 0.74 9.13 -4.70
C THR A 140 -0.25 8.29 -3.91
N ARG A 141 -1.36 8.90 -3.48
CA ARG A 141 -2.40 8.26 -2.68
C ARG A 141 -3.68 8.16 -3.50
N ILE A 142 -4.19 6.94 -3.66
CA ILE A 142 -5.44 6.67 -4.36
C ILE A 142 -6.44 6.19 -3.31
N ARG A 143 -7.50 6.97 -3.11
CA ARG A 143 -8.58 6.64 -2.19
C ARG A 143 -9.44 5.53 -2.77
N LEU A 144 -9.77 4.52 -1.96
CA LEU A 144 -10.76 3.50 -2.30
C LEU A 144 -12.06 3.80 -1.55
N GLU A 145 -13.17 3.79 -2.28
CA GLU A 145 -14.45 4.19 -1.72
C GLU A 145 -14.89 3.29 -0.54
N PRO A 146 -15.42 3.88 0.54
CA PRO A 146 -16.03 3.12 1.63
C PRO A 146 -17.16 2.21 1.14
N TYR A 147 -17.34 1.04 1.78
CA TYR A 147 -18.47 0.14 1.48
C TYR A 147 -19.82 0.75 1.86
N THR A 148 -19.84 1.53 2.93
CA THR A 148 -21.01 2.24 3.47
C THR A 148 -20.59 3.60 4.03
N SER A 149 -21.56 4.48 4.30
CA SER A 149 -21.34 5.75 4.99
C SER A 149 -20.68 5.61 6.37
N SER A 150 -20.79 4.43 6.99
CA SER A 150 -20.21 4.09 8.30
C SER A 150 -18.86 3.37 8.22
N SER A 151 -18.29 3.21 7.03
CA SER A 151 -16.97 2.62 6.85
C SER A 151 -15.91 3.68 6.54
N SER A 152 -14.70 3.42 7.00
CA SER A 152 -13.52 4.17 6.57
C SER A 152 -13.15 3.82 5.13
N ALA A 153 -12.63 4.81 4.40
CA ALA A 153 -12.11 4.59 3.06
C ALA A 153 -10.83 3.76 3.09
N GLY A 154 -10.66 2.96 2.05
CA GLY A 154 -9.41 2.28 1.79
C GLY A 154 -8.40 3.21 1.12
N GLU A 155 -7.20 2.71 0.92
CA GLU A 155 -6.11 3.47 0.31
C GLU A 155 -5.13 2.55 -0.41
N ILE A 156 -4.70 3.00 -1.59
CA ILE A 156 -3.48 2.53 -2.26
C ILE A 156 -2.45 3.66 -2.15
N THR A 157 -1.21 3.33 -1.77
CA THR A 157 -0.10 4.29 -1.85
C THR A 157 0.95 3.79 -2.83
N ILE A 158 1.52 4.70 -3.63
CA ILE A 158 2.54 4.41 -4.63
C ILE A 158 3.66 5.44 -4.50
N ALA A 159 4.91 4.98 -4.36
CA ALA A 159 6.08 5.82 -4.18
C ALA A 159 7.19 5.42 -5.16
N ASN A 160 7.85 6.42 -5.76
CA ASN A 160 9.04 6.24 -6.59
C ASN A 160 10.29 6.49 -5.75
N ILE A 161 11.01 5.44 -5.39
CA ILE A 161 12.19 5.51 -4.53
C ILE A 161 13.42 5.46 -5.43
N VAL A 162 14.30 6.45 -5.29
CA VAL A 162 15.49 6.60 -6.15
C VAL A 162 16.75 6.63 -5.29
N THR A 163 17.87 6.26 -5.88
CA THR A 163 19.19 6.54 -5.30
C THR A 163 19.72 7.91 -5.78
N LYS A 164 20.54 8.56 -4.96
CA LYS A 164 21.15 9.86 -5.30
C LYS A 164 22.16 9.76 -6.44
N TYR A 165 22.85 8.61 -6.55
CA TYR A 165 23.90 8.37 -7.53
C TYR A 165 23.54 7.18 -8.38
N ASP A 166 22.88 7.46 -9.51
CA ASP A 166 22.62 6.47 -10.56
C ASP A 166 22.62 7.15 -11.92
N MET A 167 23.78 7.11 -12.57
CA MET A 167 23.98 7.69 -13.89
C MET A 167 23.20 6.93 -14.96
N THR A 168 23.02 5.63 -14.78
CA THR A 168 22.31 4.75 -15.72
C THR A 168 20.79 4.85 -15.58
N ARG A 169 20.30 5.36 -14.45
CA ARG A 169 18.88 5.45 -14.07
C ARG A 169 18.17 4.09 -14.08
N LEU A 170 18.90 3.01 -13.81
CA LEU A 170 18.37 1.64 -13.72
C LEU A 170 17.92 1.31 -12.29
N HIS A 171 18.60 1.86 -11.29
CA HIS A 171 18.41 1.50 -9.89
C HIS A 171 17.39 2.40 -9.20
N ASN A 172 16.12 2.04 -9.33
CA ASN A 172 15.04 2.59 -8.53
C ASN A 172 14.17 1.49 -7.91
N ALA A 173 13.19 1.90 -7.11
CA ALA A 173 12.16 1.03 -6.60
C ALA A 173 10.79 1.69 -6.68
N ILE A 174 9.76 0.89 -6.92
CA ILE A 174 8.37 1.30 -6.70
C ILE A 174 7.86 0.63 -5.44
N GLY A 175 7.52 1.45 -4.43
CA GLY A 175 6.85 1.00 -3.22
C GLY A 175 5.34 1.13 -3.38
N ILE A 176 4.60 0.04 -3.17
CA ILE A 176 3.14 -0.01 -3.28
C ILE A 176 2.57 -0.52 -1.96
N THR A 177 1.53 0.13 -1.44
CA THR A 177 0.75 -0.43 -0.34
C THR A 177 -0.73 -0.48 -0.64
N TYR A 178 -1.41 -1.45 -0.04
CA TYR A 178 -2.86 -1.61 -0.13
C TYR A 178 -3.47 -1.78 1.24
N ARG A 179 -4.51 -0.98 1.49
CA ARG A 179 -5.41 -1.13 2.63
C ARG A 179 -6.85 -1.09 2.11
N PRO A 180 -7.67 -2.14 2.31
CA PRO A 180 -9.06 -2.12 1.90
C PRO A 180 -9.85 -1.10 2.72
N PRO A 181 -11.01 -0.64 2.22
CA PRO A 181 -12.00 0.00 3.07
C PRO A 181 -12.35 -0.90 4.27
N GLY A 182 -12.58 -0.30 5.44
CA GLY A 182 -12.77 -1.03 6.70
C GLY A 182 -13.82 -0.40 7.60
N SER A 183 -14.43 -1.18 8.49
CA SER A 183 -15.42 -0.68 9.46
C SER A 183 -14.77 0.29 10.47
N LEU A 184 -15.49 1.33 10.91
CA LEU A 184 -15.02 2.38 11.84
C LEU A 184 -14.42 1.85 13.17
N LEU A 185 -14.61 0.58 13.49
CA LEU A 185 -13.99 -0.10 14.63
C LEU A 185 -12.48 -0.41 14.44
N SER A 186 -11.94 -0.13 13.25
CA SER A 186 -10.51 -0.29 12.91
C SER A 186 -9.84 1.05 12.58
N ALA A 187 -10.28 2.15 13.19
CA ALA A 187 -9.74 3.48 12.91
C ALA A 187 -8.25 3.61 13.30
N VAL A 188 -7.57 4.43 12.50
CA VAL A 188 -6.16 4.79 12.54
C VAL A 188 -5.80 5.35 13.92
N GLY A 189 -5.29 4.51 14.82
CA GLY A 189 -4.90 4.92 16.17
C GLY A 189 -5.00 3.83 17.23
N GLY A 190 -5.79 2.78 17.01
CA GLY A 190 -5.92 1.70 17.99
C GLY A 190 -6.86 1.99 19.17
N GLU A 191 -7.59 3.10 19.15
CA GLU A 191 -8.72 3.30 20.05
C GLU A 191 -9.96 2.62 19.48
N THR A 192 -10.37 1.52 20.10
CA THR A 192 -11.68 0.92 19.86
C THR A 192 -12.74 1.83 20.48
N VAL A 193 -13.58 2.46 19.67
CA VAL A 193 -14.78 3.13 20.18
C VAL A 193 -15.69 2.06 20.76
N ASN A 194 -16.03 2.22 22.04
CA ASN A 194 -16.92 1.30 22.75
C ASN A 194 -18.35 1.49 22.24
N LEU A 195 -18.95 0.43 21.69
CA LEU A 195 -20.34 0.40 21.19
C LEU A 195 -21.39 0.82 22.24
N LEU A 196 -21.05 0.80 23.53
CA LEU A 196 -21.90 1.28 24.61
C LEU A 196 -22.08 2.81 24.64
N GLU A 197 -21.18 3.60 24.03
CA GLU A 197 -21.30 5.06 24.00
C GLU A 197 -22.21 5.58 22.89
N LEU A 198 -22.46 4.79 21.84
CA LEU A 198 -23.37 5.15 20.73
C LEU A 198 -24.85 4.87 21.05
N SER A 199 -25.13 4.27 22.20
CA SER A 199 -26.49 3.92 22.63
C SER A 199 -27.07 4.96 23.59
N ARG A 200 -27.19 6.21 23.13
CA ARG A 200 -28.07 7.19 23.78
C ARG A 200 -29.06 7.72 22.74
N PRO A 201 -30.37 7.44 22.87
CA PRO A 201 -31.37 8.04 22.00
C PRO A 201 -31.35 9.55 22.17
N ALA A 202 -31.26 10.28 21.06
CA ALA A 202 -31.53 11.71 21.03
C ALA A 202 -33.01 11.94 21.35
N THR A 203 -33.31 12.43 22.56
CA THR A 203 -34.57 13.08 22.87
C THR A 203 -34.60 14.48 22.24
N SER A 204 -35.46 14.67 21.26
CA SER A 204 -36.09 15.96 20.92
C SER A 204 -37.55 15.90 21.42
N PRO A 205 -38.27 17.01 21.70
CA PRO A 205 -38.34 18.32 21.00
C PRO A 205 -38.16 19.53 21.98
N SER A 206 -38.14 20.82 21.63
CA SER A 206 -39.02 21.60 20.75
C SER A 206 -38.53 23.07 20.57
N THR A 207 -38.70 23.58 19.35
CA THR A 207 -39.20 24.92 18.93
C THR A 207 -38.50 26.26 19.25
N LEU A 208 -38.25 27.00 18.15
CA LEU A 208 -38.51 28.45 17.89
C LEU A 208 -37.61 29.46 18.66
N HIS A 209 -36.83 30.36 18.05
CA HIS A 209 -37.19 31.38 17.07
C HIS A 209 -35.95 32.07 16.43
N LYS A 210 -36.17 32.68 15.26
CA LYS A 210 -35.27 33.57 14.49
C LYS A 210 -34.64 34.70 15.33
N ALA A 211 -33.41 35.06 15.01
CA ALA A 211 -33.01 36.47 14.92
C ALA A 211 -31.90 36.66 13.88
N ARG A 212 -32.15 37.59 12.96
CA ARG A 212 -31.26 38.06 11.90
C ARG A 212 -30.74 39.44 12.34
N SER A 213 -29.48 39.71 11.99
CA SER A 213 -28.85 41.02 11.77
C SER A 213 -28.28 41.84 12.95
N ALA A 214 -26.97 42.09 12.79
CA ALA A 214 -26.27 43.38 12.81
C ALA A 214 -26.12 44.13 14.15
N ALA A 215 -24.89 44.36 14.58
CA ALA A 215 -24.09 45.55 14.24
C ALA A 215 -22.82 45.64 15.12
N LYS A 216 -21.77 46.26 14.57
CA LYS A 216 -20.50 46.64 15.21
C LYS A 216 -20.66 47.92 16.05
N LEU A 217 -19.95 47.99 17.19
CA LEU A 217 -19.06 49.07 17.71
C LEU A 217 -18.81 48.77 19.22
N SER A 218 -17.59 48.55 19.74
CA SER A 218 -16.53 49.53 20.11
C SER A 218 -17.11 50.78 20.79
N THR A 219 -16.77 51.21 22.01
CA THR A 219 -15.46 51.31 22.67
C THR A 219 -15.66 51.81 24.12
N ASN A 220 -14.76 51.38 25.01
CA ASN A 220 -14.09 52.09 26.12
C ASN A 220 -14.83 52.73 27.32
N THR A 221 -14.35 52.31 28.51
CA THR A 221 -13.99 53.07 29.75
C THR A 221 -15.10 53.85 30.47
N SER A 222 -15.20 53.96 31.80
CA SER A 222 -14.33 53.72 32.96
C SER A 222 -15.17 53.96 34.25
N ALA A 223 -14.60 53.59 35.40
CA ALA A 223 -14.86 54.13 36.75
C ALA A 223 -15.86 53.39 37.68
N SER A 224 -15.28 52.87 38.77
CA SER A 224 -15.85 52.76 40.13
C SER A 224 -15.85 54.16 40.79
N PRO A 225 -16.58 54.46 41.90
CA PRO A 225 -16.62 53.62 43.11
C PRO A 225 -17.89 53.68 44.02
N ASN A 226 -17.88 52.78 45.01
CA ASN A 226 -18.37 52.89 46.39
C ASN A 226 -19.88 52.98 46.76
N ARG A 227 -20.20 52.06 47.71
CA ARG A 227 -20.84 52.24 49.04
C ARG A 227 -22.27 51.69 49.25
N GLN A 228 -22.30 50.72 50.20
CA GLN A 228 -23.22 50.57 51.36
C GLN A 228 -24.71 50.31 51.07
N ARG A 229 -25.49 49.54 51.85
CA ARG A 229 -25.37 48.84 53.14
C ARG A 229 -26.64 47.95 53.25
N ALA A 230 -26.49 46.77 53.88
CA ALA A 230 -27.38 46.13 54.87
C ALA A 230 -28.90 45.94 54.56
N PHE A 231 -29.57 44.82 54.84
CA PHE A 231 -29.79 44.26 56.17
C PHE A 231 -30.54 42.89 56.09
N SER A 232 -30.09 41.95 56.91
CA SER A 232 -30.81 40.92 57.70
C SER A 232 -31.89 39.95 57.13
N ALA A 233 -31.67 38.68 57.49
CA ALA A 233 -32.53 37.49 57.51
C ALA A 233 -33.73 37.64 58.52
N PRO A 234 -34.64 36.66 58.78
CA PRO A 234 -34.42 35.21 58.87
C PRO A 234 -35.53 34.26 58.35
N ARG A 235 -35.20 32.96 58.32
CA ARG A 235 -36.12 31.80 58.22
C ARG A 235 -36.99 31.67 59.48
N PRO A 236 -38.05 30.84 59.45
CA PRO A 236 -37.88 29.52 60.09
C PRO A 236 -38.58 28.34 59.38
N ASN A 237 -38.11 27.14 59.73
CA ASN A 237 -38.66 25.82 59.42
C ASN A 237 -39.96 25.54 60.20
N PHE A 238 -40.82 24.66 59.67
CA PHE A 238 -41.75 23.84 60.45
C PHE A 238 -41.86 22.42 59.84
N LEU A 239 -42.01 21.44 60.73
CA LEU A 239 -41.95 19.97 60.56
C LEU A 239 -43.34 19.33 60.39
N ASP A 240 -43.38 18.21 59.64
CA ASP A 240 -44.21 16.97 59.80
C ASP A 240 -45.76 17.05 59.78
N PRO A 241 -46.54 15.93 59.59
CA PRO A 241 -46.25 14.53 59.98
C PRO A 241 -46.77 13.35 59.09
N LEU A 242 -46.47 12.15 59.61
CA LEU A 242 -46.65 10.75 59.20
C LEU A 242 -48.08 10.24 58.89
N GLY A 243 -48.17 9.16 58.09
CA GLY A 243 -49.35 8.28 57.92
C GLY A 243 -48.98 6.91 57.32
N ARG A 244 -49.62 5.81 57.77
CA ARG A 244 -49.11 4.42 57.83
C ARG A 244 -49.97 3.39 57.04
N SER A 245 -49.35 2.26 56.62
CA SER A 245 -49.88 0.85 56.47
C SER A 245 -50.57 0.39 55.16
N PRO A 246 -50.75 -0.93 54.86
CA PRO A 246 -49.89 -2.12 55.03
C PRO A 246 -49.79 -3.04 53.76
N SER A 247 -48.96 -4.08 53.84
CA SER A 247 -48.72 -5.21 52.90
C SER A 247 -49.81 -6.31 52.87
N PRO A 248 -49.79 -7.21 51.85
CA PRO A 248 -49.80 -8.66 52.14
C PRO A 248 -48.80 -9.51 51.31
N THR A 249 -48.30 -10.57 51.94
CA THR A 249 -47.48 -11.74 51.49
C THR A 249 -48.36 -12.89 50.92
N PRO A 250 -47.87 -14.10 50.52
CA PRO A 250 -46.58 -14.57 49.95
C PRO A 250 -46.68 -15.61 48.76
N GLU A 251 -45.51 -16.05 48.25
CA GLU A 251 -45.14 -17.33 47.55
C GLU A 251 -45.10 -17.44 46.00
N PRO A 252 -44.28 -18.35 45.37
CA PRO A 252 -43.09 -19.09 45.83
C PRO A 252 -41.85 -18.95 44.89
N HIS A 253 -40.76 -19.57 45.35
CA HIS A 253 -39.37 -19.59 44.91
C HIS A 253 -39.07 -19.94 43.44
N THR A 254 -38.17 -19.15 42.81
CA THR A 254 -37.44 -19.51 41.58
C THR A 254 -35.94 -19.29 41.84
N PRO A 255 -35.04 -20.25 41.56
CA PRO A 255 -33.63 -20.12 41.90
C PRO A 255 -32.91 -19.14 40.95
N SER A 256 -32.16 -18.21 41.56
CA SER A 256 -31.24 -17.29 40.87
C SER A 256 -30.19 -18.06 40.07
N PRO A 257 -29.86 -17.69 38.82
CA PRO A 257 -28.73 -18.28 38.12
C PRO A 257 -27.44 -17.80 38.78
N THR A 258 -26.70 -18.74 39.38
CA THR A 258 -25.33 -18.55 39.80
C THR A 258 -24.49 -18.12 38.60
N ASN A 259 -24.01 -16.88 38.63
CA ASN A 259 -23.00 -16.36 37.72
C ASN A 259 -21.67 -17.12 37.95
N HIS A 260 -21.52 -18.28 37.29
CA HIS A 260 -20.21 -18.83 37.04
C HIS A 260 -19.51 -17.92 36.02
N ARG A 261 -18.79 -16.90 36.54
CA ARG A 261 -17.75 -16.21 35.77
C ARG A 261 -16.69 -17.26 35.42
N ILE A 262 -16.80 -17.82 34.22
CA ILE A 262 -15.65 -18.41 33.53
C ILE A 262 -14.58 -17.32 33.51
N PRO A 263 -13.37 -17.54 34.03
CA PRO A 263 -12.28 -16.58 33.89
C PRO A 263 -11.92 -16.50 32.40
N CYS A 264 -12.50 -15.52 31.71
CA CYS A 264 -12.07 -15.18 30.36
C CYS A 264 -10.65 -14.63 30.48
N ASN A 265 -9.69 -15.47 30.11
CA ASN A 265 -8.29 -15.09 30.02
C ASN A 265 -8.17 -13.92 29.02
N PRO A 266 -7.78 -12.69 29.45
CA PRO A 266 -7.74 -11.52 28.55
C PRO A 266 -6.75 -11.70 27.38
N SER A 267 -5.86 -12.69 27.50
CA SER A 267 -4.83 -13.04 26.51
C SER A 267 -5.39 -13.63 25.20
N LEU A 268 -6.61 -14.17 25.18
CA LEU A 268 -7.21 -14.72 23.95
C LEU A 268 -8.02 -13.69 23.14
N LEU A 269 -8.48 -12.60 23.75
CA LEU A 269 -9.16 -11.49 23.06
C LEU A 269 -8.19 -10.45 22.48
N ALA A 270 -6.90 -10.54 22.79
CA ALA A 270 -5.85 -9.63 22.31
C ALA A 270 -5.33 -9.97 20.88
N ARG A 271 -5.70 -11.12 20.30
CA ARG A 271 -5.45 -11.43 18.87
C ARG A 271 -6.64 -11.04 17.99
N ARG A 272 -7.14 -9.81 18.12
CA ARG A 272 -7.87 -9.21 16.99
C ARG A 272 -6.83 -8.93 15.93
N HIS A 273 -6.79 -9.77 14.88
CA HIS A 273 -5.99 -9.54 13.68
C HIS A 273 -6.28 -8.14 13.16
N LYS A 274 -5.44 -7.17 13.51
CA LYS A 274 -5.43 -5.85 12.88
C LYS A 274 -5.04 -6.14 11.43
N GLU A 275 -5.97 -5.93 10.48
CA GLU A 275 -5.67 -6.19 9.06
C GLU A 275 -4.48 -5.30 8.66
N GLN A 276 -3.33 -5.94 8.47
CA GLN A 276 -2.06 -5.27 8.30
C GLN A 276 -1.85 -4.93 6.83
N SER A 277 -1.80 -3.64 6.47
CA SER A 277 -1.63 -3.17 5.08
C SER A 277 -0.66 -4.03 4.28
N LEU A 278 -1.08 -4.50 3.09
CA LEU A 278 -0.17 -5.20 2.20
C LEU A 278 0.87 -4.23 1.65
N SER A 279 2.10 -4.71 1.46
CA SER A 279 3.22 -3.92 0.96
C SER A 279 4.04 -4.68 -0.08
N VAL A 280 4.19 -4.06 -1.24
CA VAL A 280 5.01 -4.57 -2.34
C VAL A 280 6.17 -3.61 -2.56
N LEU A 281 7.37 -4.17 -2.72
CA LEU A 281 8.54 -3.42 -3.17
C LEU A 281 9.00 -4.02 -4.49
N TYR A 282 8.96 -3.22 -5.55
CA TYR A 282 9.37 -3.62 -6.89
C TYR A 282 10.69 -2.95 -7.26
N THR A 283 11.74 -3.74 -7.47
CA THR A 283 13.13 -3.34 -7.73
C THR A 283 13.72 -4.19 -8.86
N PRO A 284 13.33 -3.97 -10.13
CA PRO A 284 13.69 -4.86 -11.24
C PRO A 284 15.21 -4.98 -11.43
N HIS A 285 15.95 -3.88 -11.32
CA HIS A 285 17.42 -3.85 -11.41
C HIS A 285 18.11 -3.82 -10.04
N GLY A 286 17.32 -3.91 -8.97
CA GLY A 286 17.75 -3.81 -7.58
C GLY A 286 18.04 -2.39 -7.10
N LEU A 287 17.87 -2.20 -5.79
CA LEU A 287 18.20 -0.98 -5.05
C LEU A 287 18.88 -1.35 -3.73
N SER A 288 19.82 -0.54 -3.25
CA SER A 288 20.50 -0.83 -1.99
C SER A 288 19.58 -0.60 -0.79
N LEU A 289 19.76 -1.39 0.27
CA LEU A 289 18.98 -1.23 1.50
C LEU A 289 19.10 0.20 2.09
N PRO A 290 20.27 0.86 2.14
CA PRO A 290 20.38 2.25 2.59
C PRO A 290 19.53 3.24 1.77
N ALA A 291 19.38 3.05 0.46
CA ALA A 291 18.54 3.91 -0.37
C ALA A 291 17.04 3.70 -0.08
N LEU A 292 16.66 2.50 0.37
CA LEU A 292 15.30 2.18 0.80
C LEU A 292 14.98 2.69 2.20
N GLN A 293 15.97 2.81 3.08
CA GLN A 293 15.77 3.13 4.51
C GLN A 293 14.81 4.30 4.77
N PRO A 294 14.92 5.46 4.10
CA PRO A 294 14.00 6.57 4.33
C PRO A 294 12.53 6.20 4.09
N TYR A 295 12.25 5.40 3.06
CA TYR A 295 10.89 4.93 2.76
C TYR A 295 10.40 3.90 3.79
N LEU A 296 11.28 2.98 4.20
CA LEU A 296 10.96 1.97 5.20
C LEU A 296 10.57 2.61 6.53
N THR A 297 11.37 3.55 7.03
CA THR A 297 11.20 4.15 8.36
C THR A 297 10.12 5.23 8.39
N HIS A 298 10.07 6.11 7.38
CA HIS A 298 9.15 7.26 7.39
C HIS A 298 7.80 6.98 6.74
N HIS A 299 7.66 5.92 5.93
CA HIS A 299 6.38 5.54 5.33
C HIS A 299 5.90 4.17 5.81
N LEU A 300 6.54 3.07 5.41
CA LEU A 300 6.00 1.72 5.64
C LEU A 300 5.80 1.39 7.12
N HIS A 301 6.78 1.73 7.98
CA HIS A 301 6.65 1.52 9.42
C HIS A 301 5.46 2.29 10.02
N ARG A 302 5.27 3.56 9.63
CA ARG A 302 4.20 4.42 10.16
C ARG A 302 2.81 3.93 9.81
N ILE A 303 2.63 3.35 8.62
CA ILE A 303 1.33 2.80 8.18
C ILE A 303 1.17 1.31 8.50
N GLY A 304 2.08 0.75 9.30
CA GLY A 304 2.04 -0.64 9.74
C GLY A 304 2.22 -1.65 8.62
N ALA A 305 2.91 -1.30 7.53
CA ALA A 305 3.06 -2.14 6.34
C ALA A 305 4.38 -2.94 6.31
N LEU A 306 5.00 -3.17 7.49
CA LEU A 306 6.17 -4.04 7.69
C LEU A 306 5.82 -5.15 8.71
N PRO A 307 6.26 -6.41 8.53
CA PRO A 307 7.18 -6.93 7.50
C PRO A 307 6.65 -6.80 6.07
N LEU A 308 7.55 -6.70 5.09
CA LEU A 308 7.18 -6.52 3.69
C LEU A 308 6.40 -7.74 3.18
N THR A 309 5.26 -7.53 2.52
CA THR A 309 4.46 -8.65 1.97
C THR A 309 5.19 -9.34 0.83
N ALA A 310 5.63 -8.59 -0.18
CA ALA A 310 6.33 -9.16 -1.34
C ALA A 310 7.43 -8.24 -1.87
N LEU A 311 8.61 -8.80 -2.07
CA LEU A 311 9.72 -8.20 -2.80
C LEU A 311 9.73 -8.75 -4.23
N PHE A 312 9.83 -7.87 -5.22
CA PHE A 312 10.07 -8.23 -6.61
C PHE A 312 11.44 -7.71 -7.00
N HIS A 313 12.40 -8.62 -7.22
CA HIS A 313 13.81 -8.27 -7.41
C HIS A 313 14.46 -9.35 -8.28
N CYS A 314 15.32 -8.95 -9.21
CA CYS A 314 16.11 -9.87 -10.01
C CYS A 314 16.95 -10.82 -9.15
N LEU A 315 17.02 -12.07 -9.56
CA LEU A 315 17.97 -13.04 -9.04
C LEU A 315 19.30 -12.92 -9.78
N ASN A 316 19.25 -12.69 -11.08
CA ASN A 316 20.45 -12.61 -11.92
C ASN A 316 21.18 -11.29 -11.66
N SER A 317 22.51 -11.37 -11.56
CA SER A 317 23.36 -10.18 -11.49
C SER A 317 24.00 -9.90 -12.83
N GLU A 318 23.96 -8.65 -13.26
CA GLU A 318 24.51 -8.21 -14.53
C GLU A 318 25.37 -6.96 -14.33
N GLU A 319 26.56 -6.97 -14.89
CA GLU A 319 27.48 -5.84 -14.86
C GLU A 319 28.14 -5.62 -16.22
N ASN A 320 28.27 -4.35 -16.59
CA ASN A 320 29.10 -3.86 -17.67
C ASN A 320 30.41 -3.30 -17.11
N PRO A 321 31.45 -3.15 -17.96
CA PRO A 321 32.59 -2.31 -17.61
C PRO A 321 32.14 -0.91 -17.16
N LEU A 322 32.88 -0.28 -16.24
CA LEU A 322 32.50 1.02 -15.64
C LEU A 322 32.27 2.12 -16.70
N PHE A 323 33.06 2.14 -17.78
CA PHE A 323 32.92 3.10 -18.88
C PHE A 323 31.67 2.87 -19.74
N LEU A 324 30.97 1.74 -19.57
CA LEU A 324 29.69 1.38 -20.22
C LEU A 324 28.51 1.37 -19.24
N GLY A 325 28.66 2.03 -18.09
CA GLY A 325 27.59 2.19 -17.11
C GLY A 325 27.73 1.33 -15.85
N GLY A 326 28.64 0.35 -15.82
CA GLY A 326 28.89 -0.43 -14.62
C GLY A 326 27.77 -1.42 -14.29
N LEU A 327 27.35 -1.44 -13.02
CA LEU A 327 26.32 -2.35 -12.51
C LEU A 327 24.98 -2.14 -13.23
N VAL A 328 24.40 -3.22 -13.74
CA VAL A 328 23.10 -3.22 -14.44
C VAL A 328 22.04 -3.81 -13.52
N ALA A 329 22.27 -5.00 -12.99
CA ALA A 329 21.36 -5.70 -12.08
C ALA A 329 22.10 -6.19 -10.84
N ARG A 330 21.59 -5.85 -9.65
CA ARG A 330 22.20 -6.27 -8.37
C ARG A 330 22.10 -7.77 -8.09
N GLY A 331 21.09 -8.42 -8.64
CA GLY A 331 20.83 -9.85 -8.48
C GLY A 331 20.69 -10.30 -7.03
N ALA A 332 20.84 -11.60 -6.83
CA ALA A 332 20.67 -12.26 -5.55
C ALA A 332 21.50 -11.67 -4.40
N PRO A 333 22.77 -11.27 -4.57
CA PRO A 333 23.54 -10.66 -3.48
C PRO A 333 22.88 -9.39 -2.91
N GLY A 334 22.36 -8.51 -3.78
CA GLY A 334 21.62 -7.32 -3.35
C GLY A 334 20.22 -7.64 -2.86
N GLY A 335 19.53 -8.58 -3.51
CA GLY A 335 18.19 -9.02 -3.13
C GLY A 335 18.14 -9.65 -1.74
N VAL A 336 19.14 -10.46 -1.36
CA VAL A 336 19.26 -11.09 -0.03
C VAL A 336 19.43 -10.03 1.07
N GLU A 337 20.23 -8.98 0.82
CA GLU A 337 20.35 -7.85 1.74
C GLU A 337 19.02 -7.15 1.96
N VAL A 338 18.32 -6.83 0.87
CA VAL A 338 17.03 -6.14 0.94
C VAL A 338 15.98 -7.02 1.61
N ALA A 339 15.80 -8.26 1.16
CA ALA A 339 14.80 -9.21 1.67
C ALA A 339 14.95 -9.43 3.17
N ALA A 340 16.17 -9.70 3.65
CA ALA A 340 16.44 -9.87 5.06
C ALA A 340 16.15 -8.58 5.85
N GLY A 341 16.65 -7.44 5.35
CA GLY A 341 16.55 -6.13 5.99
C GLY A 341 15.12 -5.57 6.10
N VAL A 342 14.25 -5.87 5.13
CA VAL A 342 12.83 -5.46 5.15
C VAL A 342 11.90 -6.52 5.74
N GLY A 343 12.44 -7.71 6.02
CA GLY A 343 11.65 -8.87 6.44
C GLY A 343 10.63 -9.29 5.40
N ALA A 344 11.04 -9.44 4.14
CA ALA A 344 10.15 -9.87 3.07
C ALA A 344 9.56 -11.26 3.37
N ARG A 345 8.24 -11.40 3.31
CA ARG A 345 7.58 -12.71 3.39
C ARG A 345 7.80 -13.52 2.12
N TYR A 346 7.64 -12.86 0.97
CA TYR A 346 7.85 -13.46 -0.34
C TYR A 346 8.88 -12.66 -1.13
N TRP A 347 9.72 -13.36 -1.90
CA TRP A 347 10.57 -12.79 -2.93
C TRP A 347 10.25 -13.45 -4.27
N VAL A 348 9.70 -12.66 -5.19
CA VAL A 348 9.40 -13.05 -6.57
C VAL A 348 10.48 -12.53 -7.51
N GLY A 349 11.03 -13.39 -8.38
CA GLY A 349 11.97 -12.98 -9.41
C GLY A 349 11.36 -11.99 -10.42
N ALA A 350 12.12 -10.99 -10.84
CA ALA A 350 11.70 -9.96 -11.77
C ALA A 350 12.89 -9.50 -12.62
N HIS A 351 12.69 -9.27 -13.92
CA HIS A 351 13.77 -8.94 -14.88
C HIS A 351 14.83 -10.05 -15.00
N ASP A 352 14.42 -11.31 -14.80
CA ASP A 352 15.32 -12.47 -14.91
C ASP A 352 15.27 -13.15 -16.28
N GLU A 353 14.56 -12.57 -17.26
CA GLU A 353 14.43 -13.11 -18.61
C GLU A 353 15.80 -13.21 -19.29
N ALA A 354 16.10 -14.39 -19.83
CA ALA A 354 17.17 -14.52 -20.79
C ALA A 354 16.75 -13.80 -22.09
N LYS A 355 17.26 -12.59 -22.32
CA LYS A 355 17.00 -11.84 -23.56
C LYS A 355 17.93 -12.32 -24.66
N ALA A 356 17.41 -12.44 -25.88
CA ALA A 356 18.24 -12.63 -27.06
C ALA A 356 18.97 -11.31 -27.35
N LEU A 357 20.19 -11.18 -26.85
CA LEU A 357 20.98 -9.96 -27.00
C LEU A 357 21.91 -10.07 -28.21
N SER A 358 21.77 -9.17 -29.18
CA SER A 358 22.68 -9.10 -30.34
C SER A 358 23.45 -7.79 -30.40
N GLY A 359 24.77 -7.86 -30.64
CA GLY A 359 25.61 -6.72 -31.01
C GLY A 359 26.93 -6.62 -30.23
N VAL A 360 27.77 -5.63 -30.55
CA VAL A 360 29.18 -5.59 -30.09
C VAL A 360 29.30 -5.45 -28.57
N ALA A 361 28.40 -4.68 -27.95
CA ALA A 361 28.42 -4.41 -26.51
C ALA A 361 28.04 -5.64 -25.65
N THR A 362 27.31 -6.61 -26.19
CA THR A 362 26.88 -7.80 -25.42
C THR A 362 28.05 -8.68 -25.01
N ARG A 363 29.17 -8.63 -25.76
CA ARG A 363 30.39 -9.43 -25.49
C ARG A 363 31.09 -9.06 -24.18
N TRP A 364 30.77 -7.91 -23.59
CA TRP A 364 31.40 -7.41 -22.38
C TRP A 364 30.51 -7.48 -21.14
N ILE A 365 29.24 -7.89 -21.29
CA ILE A 365 28.35 -8.11 -20.15
C ILE A 365 28.83 -9.33 -19.38
N ARG A 366 29.08 -9.15 -18.08
CA ARG A 366 29.24 -10.28 -17.15
C ARG A 366 27.90 -10.52 -16.49
N SER A 367 27.33 -11.69 -16.76
CA SER A 367 26.07 -12.14 -16.17
C SER A 367 26.32 -13.37 -15.30
N ARG A 368 25.73 -13.39 -14.10
CA ARG A 368 25.69 -14.56 -13.23
C ARG A 368 24.24 -14.86 -12.89
N ARG A 369 23.82 -16.08 -13.21
CA ARG A 369 22.50 -16.60 -12.87
C ARG A 369 22.52 -17.27 -11.51
N TYR A 370 21.41 -17.17 -10.79
CA TYR A 370 21.23 -17.82 -9.49
C TYR A 370 19.95 -18.65 -9.52
N SER A 371 20.04 -19.90 -9.06
CA SER A 371 18.89 -20.76 -8.83
C SER A 371 18.12 -20.35 -7.57
N ALA A 372 16.85 -20.72 -7.48
CA ALA A 372 16.06 -20.47 -6.27
C ALA A 372 16.69 -21.14 -5.04
N GLU A 373 17.31 -22.31 -5.21
CA GLU A 373 17.99 -23.08 -4.17
C GLU A 373 19.23 -22.33 -3.64
N GLU A 374 20.06 -21.78 -4.53
CA GLU A 374 21.19 -20.93 -4.14
C GLU A 374 20.73 -19.69 -3.36
N VAL A 375 19.69 -19.00 -3.84
CA VAL A 375 19.15 -17.81 -3.16
C VAL A 375 18.60 -18.17 -1.77
N ARG A 376 17.91 -19.30 -1.63
CA ARG A 376 17.44 -19.81 -0.34
C ARG A 376 18.62 -20.11 0.59
N GLY A 377 19.71 -20.68 0.08
CA GLY A 377 20.94 -20.90 0.83
C GLY A 377 21.55 -19.58 1.35
N MET A 378 21.65 -18.58 0.47
CA MET A 378 22.16 -17.25 0.85
C MET A 378 21.30 -16.55 1.91
N LEU A 379 19.97 -16.66 1.80
CA LEU A 379 19.04 -16.16 2.83
C LEU A 379 19.24 -16.88 4.16
N TRP A 380 19.33 -18.21 4.12
CA TRP A 380 19.53 -19.04 5.31
C TRP A 380 20.82 -18.68 6.05
N GLU A 381 21.94 -18.54 5.33
CA GLU A 381 23.22 -18.12 5.89
C GLU A 381 23.09 -16.75 6.57
N ARG A 382 22.51 -15.77 5.88
CA ARG A 382 22.39 -14.41 6.40
C ARG A 382 21.49 -14.31 7.63
N GLU A 383 20.36 -15.02 7.64
CA GLU A 383 19.44 -15.03 8.78
C GLU A 383 20.03 -15.81 9.98
N SER A 384 20.87 -16.82 9.73
CA SER A 384 21.52 -17.61 10.78
C SER A 384 22.62 -16.87 11.53
N VAL A 385 23.31 -15.93 10.89
CA VAL A 385 24.39 -15.11 11.51
C VAL A 385 23.86 -14.22 12.65
N GLY A 386 22.55 -13.97 12.72
CA GLY A 386 21.92 -13.15 13.77
C GLY A 386 21.48 -13.87 15.05
N GLY A 387 21.69 -15.19 15.18
CA GLY A 387 21.36 -15.97 16.38
C GLY A 387 19.85 -16.16 16.68
N VAL A 388 18.97 -15.39 16.03
CA VAL A 388 17.51 -15.50 16.14
C VAL A 388 16.97 -16.05 14.82
N LYS A 389 16.68 -17.35 14.77
CA LYS A 389 15.94 -17.94 13.65
C LYS A 389 14.58 -17.27 13.55
N ARG A 390 14.27 -16.61 12.43
CA ARG A 390 12.89 -16.19 12.15
C ARG A 390 11.99 -17.41 12.15
N ARG A 391 10.77 -17.25 12.70
CA ARG A 391 9.75 -18.31 12.75
C ARG A 391 9.31 -18.76 11.34
N GLU A 392 9.36 -17.85 10.38
CA GLU A 392 9.06 -18.07 8.95
C GLU A 392 10.08 -17.26 8.14
N GLY A 393 10.90 -17.94 7.33
CA GLY A 393 11.90 -17.30 6.47
C GLY A 393 11.28 -16.75 5.17
N THR A 394 12.01 -15.92 4.44
CA THR A 394 11.56 -15.41 3.13
C THR A 394 11.36 -16.54 2.12
N GLU A 395 10.18 -16.61 1.52
CA GLU A 395 9.84 -17.62 0.53
C GLU A 395 10.18 -17.12 -0.90
N VAL A 396 11.18 -17.76 -1.53
CA VAL A 396 11.61 -17.43 -2.90
C VAL A 396 10.73 -18.17 -3.91
N ARG A 397 10.14 -17.41 -4.84
CA ARG A 397 9.23 -17.88 -5.89
C ARG A 397 9.67 -17.40 -7.27
N LEU A 398 9.75 -18.34 -8.21
CA LEU A 398 9.99 -18.06 -9.62
C LEU A 398 8.73 -18.40 -10.37
N LEU A 399 8.02 -17.37 -10.82
CA LEU A 399 6.78 -17.54 -11.57
C LEU A 399 7.12 -17.74 -13.05
N GLY A 400 6.50 -18.75 -13.67
CA GLY A 400 6.46 -18.91 -15.12
C GLY A 400 5.50 -17.91 -15.79
N VAL A 401 5.62 -17.74 -17.10
CA VAL A 401 4.67 -16.94 -17.89
C VAL A 401 3.26 -17.53 -17.76
N GLY A 402 2.29 -16.70 -17.39
CA GLY A 402 0.89 -17.09 -17.13
C GLY A 402 0.65 -17.68 -15.74
N GLU A 403 1.70 -17.89 -14.96
CA GLU A 403 1.56 -18.39 -13.60
C GLU A 403 0.95 -17.32 -12.69
N ARG A 404 0.09 -17.78 -11.78
CA ARG A 404 -0.57 -16.95 -10.78
C ARG A 404 -0.24 -17.41 -9.37
N MET A 405 0.12 -16.45 -8.54
CA MET A 405 0.40 -16.65 -7.13
C MET A 405 -0.48 -15.74 -6.29
N ARG A 406 -1.15 -16.32 -5.29
CA ARG A 406 -1.94 -15.56 -4.32
C ARG A 406 -1.22 -15.51 -2.98
N ILE A 407 -1.08 -14.30 -2.45
CA ILE A 407 -0.51 -14.00 -1.14
C ILE A 407 -1.63 -13.46 -0.26
N ASP A 408 -1.95 -14.18 0.81
CA ASP A 408 -2.88 -13.72 1.84
C ASP A 408 -2.12 -12.88 2.90
N GLY A 409 -2.76 -11.78 3.30
CA GLY A 409 -2.26 -10.78 4.25
C GLY A 409 -2.61 -11.03 5.70
#